data_AF-A0A086WG45-F1
#
_entry.id   AF-A0A086WG45-F1
#
_cell.length_a   1.000
_cell.length_b   1.000
_cell.length_c   1.000
_cell.angle_alpha   90.00
_cell.angle_beta   90.00
_cell.angle_gamma   90.00
#
_symmetry.space_group_name_H-M   'P 1'
#
loop_
_entity.id
_entity.type
_entity.pdbx_description
1 polymer ?
#
loop_
_entity_poly.entity_id
_entity_poly.type
_entity_poly.pdbx_seq_one_letter_code
_entity_poly.pdbx_strand_id
1 'polypeptide(L)'
;MKKSLIAAIVFASASFGSSAVMAQDVVGNSPQALELIDNSAFFGDTFEADNQGNTFADRFTFTVDGDMPMNLDAIISSISRSADEGLDITGLALYGEGDTLITNGTSLMSGAMDVWSISANNLAAGNYYLQVSGNLVSDTGASFGGAVMLAPVPEPETYGMMLGGLGILGFLARRRKAKQA
;
A
#
# COMPACT_ATOMS: atom_id res chain seq x y z
N MET A 1 -64.87 25.65 -50.77
CA MET A 1 -64.10 26.86 -50.42
C MET A 1 -64.07 27.00 -48.91
N LYS A 2 -62.85 27.02 -48.31
CA LYS A 2 -62.48 27.67 -47.02
C LYS A 2 -63.06 27.01 -45.74
N LYS A 3 -62.36 26.74 -44.61
CA LYS A 3 -61.03 27.03 -44.05
C LYS A 3 -60.90 26.27 -42.70
N SER A 4 -59.69 25.83 -42.34
CA SER A 4 -59.04 25.88 -40.99
C SER A 4 -59.60 25.01 -39.84
N LEU A 5 -58.87 24.00 -39.32
CA LEU A 5 -57.79 24.01 -38.30
C LEU A 5 -58.30 24.26 -36.86
N ILE A 6 -57.99 23.35 -35.91
CA ILE A 6 -57.28 23.60 -34.63
C ILE A 6 -57.15 22.28 -33.84
N ALA A 7 -55.91 22.02 -33.41
CA ALA A 7 -55.45 20.95 -32.55
C ALA A 7 -55.49 21.36 -31.07
N ALA A 8 -55.47 20.39 -30.14
CA ALA A 8 -54.85 20.58 -28.82
C ALA A 8 -54.53 19.21 -28.18
N ILE A 9 -53.28 18.80 -28.35
CA ILE A 9 -52.59 17.77 -27.55
C ILE A 9 -52.11 18.44 -26.26
N VAL A 10 -52.39 17.86 -25.10
CA VAL A 10 -51.67 18.17 -23.86
C VAL A 10 -51.22 16.83 -23.27
N PHE A 11 -49.99 16.44 -23.57
CA PHE A 11 -49.25 15.41 -22.83
C PHE A 11 -48.38 16.16 -21.83
N ALA A 12 -48.76 16.13 -20.55
CA ALA A 12 -47.94 16.71 -19.49
C ALA A 12 -46.77 15.75 -19.19
N SER A 13 -45.57 16.12 -19.65
CA SER A 13 -44.33 15.44 -19.30
C SER A 13 -43.87 15.89 -17.91
N ALA A 14 -44.02 15.02 -16.90
CA ALA A 14 -43.32 15.17 -15.64
C ALA A 14 -41.89 14.61 -15.80
N SER A 15 -40.92 15.47 -16.11
CA SER A 15 -39.50 15.10 -16.02
C SER A 15 -39.06 15.26 -14.57
N PHE A 16 -38.93 14.15 -13.85
CA PHE A 16 -38.12 14.14 -12.63
C PHE A 16 -36.68 14.40 -13.04
N GLY A 17 -36.13 15.55 -12.62
CA GLY A 17 -34.73 15.84 -12.78
C GLY A 17 -33.91 14.86 -11.94
N SER A 18 -33.28 13.90 -12.59
CA SER A 18 -32.14 13.20 -11.99
C SER A 18 -30.98 14.18 -11.96
N SER A 19 -30.61 14.67 -10.79
CA SER A 19 -29.27 15.24 -10.61
C SER A 19 -28.27 14.17 -10.99
N ALA A 20 -27.46 14.43 -12.02
CA ALA A 20 -26.35 13.55 -12.37
C ALA A 20 -25.43 13.47 -11.14
N VAL A 21 -25.45 12.32 -10.46
CA VAL A 21 -24.37 11.95 -9.56
C VAL A 21 -23.19 11.70 -10.48
N MET A 22 -22.18 12.58 -10.46
CA MET A 22 -20.92 12.29 -11.13
C MET A 22 -20.37 11.03 -10.47
N ALA A 23 -20.21 9.95 -11.25
CA ALA A 23 -19.60 8.74 -10.75
C ALA A 23 -18.12 9.04 -10.49
N GLN A 24 -17.64 8.68 -9.31
CA GLN A 24 -16.23 8.72 -8.98
C GLN A 24 -15.56 7.52 -9.64
N ASP A 25 -14.62 7.77 -10.55
CA ASP A 25 -13.89 6.70 -11.21
C ASP A 25 -12.69 6.26 -10.36
N VAL A 26 -12.34 4.97 -10.48
CA VAL A 26 -11.10 4.42 -9.92
C VAL A 26 -10.05 4.46 -11.03
N VAL A 27 -9.04 5.31 -10.85
CA VAL A 27 -7.93 5.51 -11.77
C VAL A 27 -6.65 4.89 -11.20
N GLY A 28 -5.63 4.71 -12.04
CA GLY A 28 -4.34 4.15 -11.67
C GLY A 28 -3.95 2.92 -12.48
N ASN A 29 -2.67 2.59 -12.43
CA ASN A 29 -2.11 1.43 -13.10
C ASN A 29 -1.97 0.28 -12.11
N SER A 30 -2.98 -0.59 -12.05
CA SER A 30 -3.09 -1.65 -11.04
C SER A 30 -3.63 -2.95 -11.66
N PRO A 31 -3.07 -4.14 -11.33
CA PRO A 31 -1.92 -4.38 -10.46
C PRO A 31 -0.57 -4.19 -11.20
N GLN A 32 0.48 -3.89 -10.43
CA GLN A 32 1.87 -3.78 -10.88
C GLN A 32 2.77 -4.76 -10.15
N ALA A 33 3.68 -5.43 -10.86
CA ALA A 33 4.67 -6.29 -10.23
C ALA A 33 5.84 -5.47 -9.66
N LEU A 34 6.18 -5.73 -8.39
CA LEU A 34 7.38 -5.24 -7.71
C LEU A 34 8.53 -6.20 -7.98
N GLU A 35 9.47 -5.78 -8.81
CA GLU A 35 10.71 -6.52 -9.06
C GLU A 35 11.70 -6.28 -7.92
N LEU A 36 11.80 -7.26 -7.00
CA LEU A 36 12.72 -7.21 -5.87
C LEU A 36 14.16 -7.50 -6.33
N ILE A 37 15.08 -6.60 -6.01
CA ILE A 37 16.53 -6.79 -6.17
C ILE A 37 17.13 -6.86 -4.77
N ASP A 38 17.69 -8.01 -4.42
CA ASP A 38 18.22 -8.28 -3.07
C ASP A 38 17.23 -7.88 -1.96
N ASN A 39 15.97 -8.31 -2.10
CA ASN A 39 14.87 -8.05 -1.17
C ASN A 39 14.45 -6.57 -1.04
N SER A 40 14.82 -5.71 -1.98
CA SER A 40 14.42 -4.29 -1.99
C SER A 40 13.89 -3.87 -3.36
N ALA A 41 12.94 -2.94 -3.38
CA ALA A 41 12.41 -2.37 -4.61
C ALA A 41 11.92 -0.93 -4.41
N PHE A 42 11.88 -0.17 -5.51
CA PHE A 42 11.14 1.09 -5.60
C PHE A 42 9.80 0.86 -6.31
N PHE A 43 8.82 1.70 -6.04
CA PHE A 43 7.51 1.65 -6.70
C PHE A 43 6.81 3.00 -6.65
N GLY A 44 5.75 3.15 -7.44
CA GLY A 44 4.95 4.36 -7.52
C GLY A 44 4.07 4.36 -8.76
N ASP A 45 3.16 5.33 -8.82
CA ASP A 45 2.34 5.60 -10.00
C ASP A 45 2.30 7.10 -10.30
N THR A 46 1.88 7.44 -11.53
CA THR A 46 1.68 8.81 -11.99
C THR A 46 0.34 8.94 -12.67
N PHE A 47 -0.43 9.94 -12.25
CA PHE A 47 -1.76 10.23 -12.75
C PHE A 47 -1.71 11.43 -13.69
N GLU A 48 -2.44 11.33 -14.79
CA GLU A 48 -2.64 12.45 -15.72
C GLU A 48 -3.50 13.54 -15.08
N ALA A 49 -3.46 14.74 -15.67
CA ALA A 49 -4.34 15.84 -15.33
C ALA A 49 -5.83 15.49 -15.55
N ASP A 50 -6.73 16.38 -15.12
CA ASP A 50 -8.19 16.29 -15.34
C ASP A 50 -8.85 15.08 -14.66
N ASN A 51 -8.32 14.65 -13.51
CA ASN A 51 -8.83 13.55 -12.70
C ASN A 51 -9.39 14.00 -11.34
N GLN A 52 -9.66 15.29 -11.12
CA GLN A 52 -10.13 15.77 -9.82
C GLN A 52 -11.38 15.02 -9.35
N GLY A 53 -11.36 14.60 -8.09
CA GLY A 53 -12.45 13.87 -7.44
C GLY A 53 -12.41 12.36 -7.68
N ASN A 54 -11.58 11.86 -8.59
CA ASN A 54 -11.38 10.41 -8.74
C ASN A 54 -10.55 9.83 -7.58
N THR A 55 -10.65 8.52 -7.40
CA THR A 55 -9.88 7.75 -6.41
C THR A 55 -8.92 6.80 -7.07
N PHE A 56 -7.91 6.35 -6.33
CA PHE A 56 -7.01 5.28 -6.77
C PHE A 56 -6.80 4.26 -5.65
N ALA A 57 -6.46 3.04 -6.07
CA ALA A 57 -6.17 1.90 -5.20
C ALA A 57 -5.14 0.99 -5.88
N ASP A 58 -3.89 1.47 -5.98
CA ASP A 58 -2.84 0.79 -6.73
C ASP A 58 -2.25 -0.36 -5.93
N ARG A 59 -2.20 -1.53 -6.57
CA ARG A 59 -1.69 -2.77 -5.99
C ARG A 59 -0.33 -3.10 -6.57
N PHE A 60 0.66 -3.13 -5.69
CA PHE A 60 2.04 -3.49 -6.00
C PHE A 60 2.32 -4.90 -5.47
N THR A 61 2.37 -5.88 -6.36
CA THR A 61 2.45 -7.32 -6.02
C THR A 61 3.90 -7.79 -5.95
N PHE A 62 4.26 -8.54 -4.91
CA PHE A 62 5.57 -9.17 -4.75
C PHE A 62 5.44 -10.57 -4.15
N THR A 63 6.51 -11.34 -4.23
CA THR A 63 6.60 -12.66 -3.61
C THR A 63 7.67 -12.64 -2.53
N VAL A 64 7.37 -13.23 -1.38
CA VAL A 64 8.36 -13.56 -0.35
C VAL A 64 8.86 -14.97 -0.66
N ASP A 65 10.12 -15.05 -1.08
CA ASP A 65 10.79 -16.31 -1.41
C ASP A 65 11.60 -16.86 -0.23
N GLY A 66 11.67 -18.20 -0.12
CA GLY A 66 12.55 -18.90 0.82
C GLY A 66 11.84 -19.53 2.04
N ASP A 67 12.57 -20.35 2.79
CA ASP A 67 12.03 -21.11 3.93
C ASP A 67 11.99 -20.30 5.25
N MET A 68 12.64 -19.13 5.28
CA MET A 68 12.69 -18.27 6.47
C MET A 68 11.67 -17.14 6.40
N PRO A 69 10.99 -16.81 7.51
CA PRO A 69 10.12 -15.65 7.56
C PRO A 69 10.89 -14.34 7.32
N MET A 70 10.23 -13.39 6.66
CA MET A 70 10.77 -12.06 6.36
C MET A 70 9.97 -10.97 7.10
N ASN A 71 10.64 -9.93 7.57
CA ASN A 71 10.00 -8.68 7.96
C ASN A 71 9.94 -7.76 6.75
N LEU A 72 8.88 -6.97 6.63
CA LEU A 72 8.71 -5.96 5.60
C LEU A 72 8.67 -4.59 6.25
N ASP A 73 9.38 -3.64 5.66
CA ASP A 73 9.27 -2.22 5.93
C ASP A 73 9.11 -1.48 4.61
N ALA A 74 8.16 -0.55 4.54
CA ALA A 74 7.99 0.32 3.38
C ALA A 74 7.63 1.74 3.78
N ILE A 75 7.98 2.68 2.90
CA ILE A 75 7.62 4.08 2.99
C ILE A 75 7.16 4.56 1.61
N ILE A 76 6.12 5.39 1.59
CA ILE A 76 5.66 6.08 0.39
C ILE A 76 5.51 7.56 0.68
N SER A 77 5.65 8.38 -0.35
CA SER A 77 5.36 9.79 -0.28
C SER A 77 4.82 10.36 -1.58
N SER A 78 4.00 11.40 -1.43
CA SER A 78 3.60 12.33 -2.48
C SER A 78 4.13 13.72 -2.12
N ILE A 79 4.31 14.57 -3.12
CA ILE A 79 4.62 15.99 -2.92
C ILE A 79 3.79 16.85 -3.86
N SER A 80 3.34 17.99 -3.37
CA SER A 80 2.64 19.01 -4.14
C SER A 80 2.98 20.40 -3.61
N ARG A 81 2.44 21.45 -4.25
CA ARG A 81 2.68 22.84 -3.83
C ARG A 81 1.84 23.26 -2.63
N SER A 82 0.72 22.58 -2.41
CA SER A 82 -0.28 22.86 -1.37
C SER A 82 -1.20 21.64 -1.20
N ALA A 83 -1.88 21.54 -0.06
CA ALA A 83 -2.80 20.42 0.21
C ALA A 83 -3.98 20.32 -0.78
N ASP A 84 -4.29 21.41 -1.49
CA ASP A 84 -5.38 21.45 -2.48
C ASP A 84 -4.91 21.09 -3.90
N GLU A 85 -3.65 20.65 -4.09
CA GLU A 85 -3.08 20.34 -5.40
C GLU A 85 -2.54 18.91 -5.49
N GLY A 86 -2.80 18.25 -6.62
CA GLY A 86 -2.31 16.92 -6.94
C GLY A 86 -3.17 15.82 -6.34
N LEU A 87 -2.59 15.01 -5.45
CA LEU A 87 -3.26 13.89 -4.79
C LEU A 87 -3.12 13.95 -3.28
N ASP A 88 -4.04 13.28 -2.59
CA ASP A 88 -4.01 13.01 -1.15
C ASP A 88 -3.99 11.50 -0.93
N ILE A 89 -2.93 11.00 -0.28
CA ILE A 89 -2.80 9.59 0.09
C ILE A 89 -3.59 9.34 1.38
N THR A 90 -4.65 8.54 1.28
CA THR A 90 -5.55 8.23 2.39
C THR A 90 -5.31 6.87 3.02
N GLY A 91 -4.50 6.01 2.39
CA GLY A 91 -4.19 4.71 2.94
C GLY A 91 -2.97 4.02 2.34
N LEU A 92 -2.31 3.22 3.18
CA LEU A 92 -1.31 2.23 2.81
C LEU A 92 -1.67 0.95 3.56
N ALA A 93 -1.68 -0.20 2.88
CA ALA A 93 -1.98 -1.48 3.52
C ALA A 93 -1.20 -2.62 2.87
N LEU A 94 -0.90 -3.65 3.65
CA LEU A 94 -0.29 -4.88 3.18
C LEU A 94 -1.34 -5.99 3.23
N TYR A 95 -1.47 -6.71 2.11
CA TYR A 95 -2.36 -7.85 1.98
C TYR A 95 -1.58 -9.09 1.57
N GLY A 96 -2.04 -10.25 2.02
CA GLY A 96 -1.56 -11.56 1.60
C GLY A 96 -2.54 -12.24 0.64
N GLU A 97 -2.39 -13.56 0.51
CA GLU A 97 -3.24 -14.39 -0.33
C GLU A 97 -4.74 -14.23 0.00
N GLY A 98 -5.57 -14.22 -1.04
CA GLY A 98 -7.03 -14.11 -0.91
C GLY A 98 -7.52 -12.76 -0.38
N ASP A 99 -6.77 -11.67 -0.62
CA ASP A 99 -7.06 -10.32 -0.12
C ASP A 99 -7.12 -10.23 1.42
N THR A 100 -6.38 -11.11 2.11
CA THR A 100 -6.29 -11.09 3.58
C THR A 100 -5.47 -9.89 4.03
N LEU A 101 -6.08 -8.96 4.76
CA LEU A 101 -5.36 -7.82 5.36
C LEU A 101 -4.35 -8.31 6.40
N ILE A 102 -3.08 -8.02 6.19
CA ILE A 102 -1.99 -8.33 7.13
C ILE A 102 -1.80 -7.19 8.12
N THR A 103 -1.68 -5.96 7.61
CA THR A 103 -1.49 -4.76 8.44
C THR A 103 -1.81 -3.49 7.66
N ASN A 104 -2.08 -2.41 8.39
CA ASN A 104 -2.26 -1.06 7.82
C ASN A 104 -1.00 -0.23 8.09
N GLY A 105 -0.72 0.68 7.16
CA GLY A 105 0.29 1.71 7.33
C GLY A 105 -0.17 2.83 8.27
N THR A 106 0.78 3.67 8.63
CA THR A 106 0.60 4.84 9.49
C THR A 106 0.92 6.09 8.69
N SER A 107 0.02 7.08 8.71
CA SER A 107 0.32 8.43 8.20
C SER A 107 1.30 9.12 9.14
N LEU A 108 2.42 9.56 8.58
CA LEU A 108 3.45 10.35 9.27
C LEU A 108 3.32 11.84 8.94
N MET A 109 2.82 12.16 7.75
CA MET A 109 2.57 13.51 7.26
C MET A 109 1.39 13.49 6.30
N SER A 110 0.61 14.59 6.28
CA SER A 110 -0.48 14.79 5.32
C SER A 110 -0.61 16.28 4.98
N GLY A 111 -1.02 16.57 3.74
CA GLY A 111 -1.27 17.92 3.24
C GLY A 111 -0.54 18.18 1.92
N ALA A 112 0.32 19.20 1.86
CA ALA A 112 1.14 19.45 0.67
C ALA A 112 2.19 18.35 0.42
N MET A 113 2.44 17.51 1.41
CA MET A 113 3.20 16.28 1.28
C MET A 113 2.45 15.23 2.09
N ASP A 114 2.29 14.05 1.52
CA ASP A 114 1.86 12.89 2.29
C ASP A 114 3.03 11.96 2.47
N VAL A 115 3.18 11.42 3.68
CA VAL A 115 4.18 10.39 3.98
C VAL A 115 3.50 9.32 4.80
N TRP A 116 3.60 8.08 4.33
CA TRP A 116 3.08 6.91 5.01
C TRP A 116 4.17 5.86 5.16
N SER A 117 4.20 5.18 6.30
CA SER A 117 5.06 4.01 6.51
C SER A 117 4.25 2.80 6.91
N ILE A 118 4.78 1.61 6.64
CA ILE A 118 4.18 0.34 7.06
C ILE A 118 5.28 -0.63 7.43
N SER A 119 5.00 -1.44 8.46
CA SER A 119 5.88 -2.52 8.90
C SER A 119 5.06 -3.77 9.16
N ALA A 120 5.55 -4.92 8.72
CA ALA A 120 4.97 -6.22 9.00
C ALA A 120 6.09 -7.19 9.42
N ASN A 121 5.83 -8.04 10.41
CA ASN A 121 6.82 -8.98 10.90
C ASN A 121 6.44 -10.41 10.53
N ASN A 122 7.46 -11.25 10.32
CA ASN A 122 7.31 -12.70 10.19
C ASN A 122 6.33 -13.10 9.07
N LEU A 123 6.45 -12.45 7.90
CA LEU A 123 5.78 -12.86 6.68
C LEU A 123 6.32 -14.23 6.25
N ALA A 124 5.42 -15.18 6.05
CA ALA A 124 5.78 -16.49 5.52
C ALA A 124 6.06 -16.40 4.01
N ALA A 125 6.61 -17.47 3.43
CA ALA A 125 6.70 -17.59 1.99
C ALA A 125 5.30 -17.49 1.36
N GLY A 126 5.17 -16.68 0.31
CA GLY A 126 3.88 -16.46 -0.33
C GLY A 126 3.81 -15.18 -1.14
N ASN A 127 2.64 -14.96 -1.74
CA ASN A 127 2.35 -13.79 -2.54
C ASN A 127 1.66 -12.72 -1.69
N TYR A 128 2.13 -11.49 -1.85
CA TYR A 128 1.66 -10.32 -1.12
C TYR A 128 1.47 -9.15 -2.07
N TYR A 129 0.72 -8.14 -1.64
CA TYR A 129 0.73 -6.85 -2.31
C TYR A 129 0.60 -5.70 -1.31
N LEU A 130 1.33 -4.62 -1.61
CA LEU A 130 1.10 -3.32 -0.99
C LEU A 130 0.00 -2.61 -1.79
N GLN A 131 -0.99 -2.08 -1.08
CA GLN A 131 -2.00 -1.22 -1.68
C GLN A 131 -1.80 0.21 -1.21
N VAL A 132 -1.68 1.13 -2.15
CA VAL A 132 -1.72 2.57 -1.88
C VAL A 132 -3.09 3.08 -2.32
N SER A 133 -3.76 3.84 -1.46
CA SER A 133 -5.09 4.37 -1.74
C SER A 133 -5.14 5.87 -1.47
N GLY A 134 -5.94 6.56 -2.26
CA GLY A 134 -6.04 8.01 -2.20
C GLY A 134 -7.03 8.59 -3.19
N ASN A 135 -7.00 9.91 -3.29
CA ASN A 135 -7.90 10.69 -4.12
C ASN A 135 -7.14 11.82 -4.81
N LEU A 136 -7.55 12.15 -6.03
CA LEU A 136 -7.03 13.27 -6.80
C LEU A 136 -7.78 14.53 -6.34
N VAL A 137 -7.04 15.48 -5.75
CA VAL A 137 -7.63 16.67 -5.11
C VAL A 137 -7.66 17.89 -6.06
N SER A 138 -6.91 17.85 -7.16
CA SER A 138 -7.00 18.83 -8.24
C SER A 138 -6.87 18.19 -9.63
N ASP A 139 -7.13 18.98 -10.67
CA ASP A 139 -6.97 18.56 -12.08
C ASP A 139 -5.51 18.62 -12.55
N THR A 140 -4.55 18.84 -11.65
CA THR A 140 -3.13 18.76 -11.99
C THR A 140 -2.65 17.30 -11.97
N GLY A 141 -1.67 16.98 -12.82
CA GLY A 141 -1.01 15.69 -12.76
C GLY A 141 -0.32 15.49 -11.41
N ALA A 142 -0.37 14.27 -10.88
CA ALA A 142 0.12 13.93 -9.56
C ALA A 142 0.87 12.60 -9.58
N SER A 143 1.74 12.37 -8.60
CA SER A 143 2.43 11.10 -8.44
C SER A 143 2.74 10.81 -6.99
N PHE A 144 2.93 9.53 -6.70
CA PHE A 144 3.55 9.09 -5.46
C PHE A 144 4.65 8.09 -5.79
N GLY A 145 5.57 7.92 -4.86
CA GLY A 145 6.62 6.93 -4.96
C GLY A 145 7.06 6.46 -3.60
N GLY A 146 7.71 5.30 -3.57
CA GLY A 146 8.14 4.67 -2.34
C GLY A 146 9.22 3.64 -2.54
N ALA A 147 9.67 3.11 -1.40
CA ALA A 147 10.61 2.01 -1.32
C ALA A 147 10.09 0.97 -0.34
N VAL A 148 10.34 -0.29 -0.66
CA VAL A 148 10.04 -1.45 0.18
C VAL A 148 11.33 -2.24 0.40
N MET A 149 11.51 -2.76 1.59
CA MET A 149 12.59 -3.65 1.95
C MET A 149 12.05 -4.84 2.73
N LEU A 150 12.49 -6.03 2.37
CA LEU A 150 12.29 -7.27 3.08
C LEU A 150 13.61 -7.65 3.76
N ALA A 151 13.54 -8.02 5.04
CA ALA A 151 14.69 -8.44 5.81
C ALA A 151 14.42 -9.80 6.47
N PRO A 152 15.32 -10.79 6.39
CA PRO A 152 15.15 -12.05 7.11
C PRO A 152 15.00 -11.82 8.61
N VAL A 153 14.09 -12.56 9.25
CA VAL A 153 13.98 -12.57 10.71
C VAL A 153 15.25 -13.23 11.28
N PRO A 154 16.03 -12.56 12.15
CA PRO A 154 17.18 -13.18 12.79
C PRO A 154 16.74 -14.45 13.54
N GLU A 155 17.30 -15.59 13.16
CA GLU A 155 16.86 -16.88 13.70
C GLU A 155 16.99 -16.91 15.23
N PRO A 156 15.97 -17.42 15.95
CA PRO A 156 16.08 -17.72 17.38
C PRO A 156 17.25 -18.67 17.69
N GLU A 157 17.64 -19.47 16.70
CA GLU A 157 18.73 -20.43 16.75
C GLU A 157 20.08 -19.77 16.98
N THR A 158 20.30 -18.55 16.50
CA THR A 158 21.54 -17.81 16.79
C THR A 158 21.68 -17.57 18.29
N TYR A 159 20.58 -17.23 18.97
CA TYR A 159 20.57 -17.09 20.42
C TYR A 159 20.65 -18.46 21.11
N GLY A 160 19.99 -19.48 20.57
CA GLY A 160 20.08 -20.87 21.06
C GLY A 160 21.49 -21.44 20.99
N MET A 161 22.20 -21.24 19.89
CA MET A 161 23.59 -21.66 19.68
C MET A 161 24.57 -20.83 20.49
N MET A 162 24.32 -19.53 20.66
CA MET A 162 25.08 -18.70 21.58
C MET A 162 24.93 -19.19 23.02
N LEU A 163 23.70 -19.43 23.49
CA LEU A 163 23.43 -19.97 24.82
C LEU A 163 23.98 -21.39 24.99
N GLY A 164 23.86 -22.23 23.96
CA GLY A 164 24.44 -23.57 23.93
C GLY A 164 25.97 -23.53 24.03
N GLY A 165 26.61 -22.65 23.26
CA GLY A 165 28.05 -22.40 23.32
C GLY A 165 28.50 -21.91 24.70
N LEU A 166 27.77 -20.94 25.28
CA LEU A 166 28.02 -20.46 26.64
C LEU A 166 27.83 -21.56 27.70
N GLY A 167 26.82 -22.42 27.54
CA GLY A 167 26.57 -23.58 28.39
C GLY A 167 27.73 -24.58 28.38
N ILE A 168 28.26 -24.89 27.20
CA ILE A 168 29.45 -25.75 27.02
C ILE A 168 30.68 -25.12 27.68
N LEU A 169 30.92 -23.83 27.44
CA LEU A 169 32.06 -23.11 28.02
C LEU A 169 31.96 -23.06 29.55
N GLY A 170 30.78 -22.78 30.11
CA GLY A 170 30.53 -22.79 31.55
C GLY A 170 30.77 -24.17 32.17
N PHE A 171 30.33 -25.25 31.51
CA PHE A 171 30.57 -26.62 31.95
C PHE A 171 32.06 -26.98 31.94
N LEU A 172 32.79 -26.64 30.89
CA LEU A 172 34.23 -26.86 30.78
C LEU A 172 35.01 -26.08 31.85
N ALA A 173 34.65 -24.83 32.12
CA ALA A 173 35.24 -24.02 33.17
C ALA A 173 35.06 -24.65 34.57
N ARG A 174 33.86 -25.18 34.87
CA ARG A 174 33.58 -25.90 36.11
C ARG A 174 34.46 -27.15 36.27
N ARG A 175 34.64 -27.93 35.21
CA ARG A 175 35.48 -29.15 35.23
C ARG A 175 36.96 -28.83 35.49
N ARG A 176 37.47 -27.70 34.99
CA ARG A 176 38.86 -27.28 35.21
C ARG A 176 39.10 -26.88 36.66
N LYS A 177 38.18 -26.12 37.27
CA LYS A 177 38.27 -25.79 38.71
C LYS A 177 38.25 -27.04 39.60
N ALA A 178 37.42 -28.03 39.29
CA ALA A 178 37.33 -29.27 40.07
C ALA A 178 38.59 -30.17 40.00
N LYS A 179 39.50 -29.94 39.04
CA LYS A 179 40.81 -30.62 38.96
C LYS A 179 41.95 -29.86 39.65
N GLN A 180 41.73 -28.60 40.03
CA GLN A 180 42.73 -27.73 40.69
C GLN A 180 42.49 -27.59 42.20
N ALA A 181 41.40 -28.15 42.72
CA ALA A 181 41.12 -28.35 44.13
C ALA A 181 41.39 -29.81 44.50
#